data_AF-A0A935YZN0-F1
#
_entry.id   AF-A0A935YZN0-F1
#
_cell.length_a   1.000
_cell.length_b   1.000
_cell.length_c   1.000
_cell.angle_alpha   90.00
_cell.angle_beta   90.00
_cell.angle_gamma   90.00
#
_symmetry.space_group_name_H-M   'P 1'
#
loop_
_entity.id
_entity.type
_entity.pdbx_description
1 polymer ?
#
loop_
_entity_poly.entity_id
_entity_poly.type
_entity_poly.pdbx_seq_one_letter_code
_entity_poly.pdbx_strand_id
1 'polypeptide(L)'
;MAKNKQPLHPNAPLLLNDHPRPVTRREMIAQSFKMGSAAIVTGSSFGFFANSASAQQTVTLSSDIQTAKAACKGVASQGNGKIPFICFDLAGGANFAGSNVLVGQRGGQLDFLTAAGYSKQGLPADMTPNLDTVAAPLIDRSLGLHFHAGSAMLKGIHARLAIANRAMVNGAVIPARSENDTANNPHNPMYYIAKAGAGGSLLNLIGSRASDSGGNSMASMSLVDMDFQTEYRPTKVDNPNDVTGLVDVGDLVNLMDQEEIVRVMESTYRISSNKLDQVSPGTGNPVANAKIISDLKCQYLKGADLAARFGNPSAIDPARDEDIVGATGIFSSADFMSNGEYRKTASVMKLVLNGYAAAGTITMGGYDYHTGDRSTGEARDENVGNCIGAVLEYAARLGTPVMIYVFSDGSVFSNGMTDDSVAGGGKGVWTGDDQQTASPFFLVYNPGYRPVLLGGTNNDPAVINAEQMRHQQLGYMRASGDVETASSPAGNNVNLLTELVTLNYMALHGEQALFGAEEYFKGHGLGSSVMLDRLSAFQPICTGDIDHPTPPPA
;
A
#
# COMPACT_ATOMS: atom_id res chain seq x y z
N MET A 1 -2.33 -25.20 -64.05
CA MET A 1 -3.00 -23.89 -63.93
C MET A 1 -2.71 -23.35 -62.54
N ALA A 2 -1.85 -22.34 -62.42
CA ALA A 2 -1.59 -21.68 -61.14
C ALA A 2 -2.80 -20.79 -60.80
N LYS A 3 -3.47 -21.05 -59.67
CA LYS A 3 -4.52 -20.17 -59.15
C LYS A 3 -3.83 -18.94 -58.53
N ASN A 4 -3.94 -17.79 -59.18
CA ASN A 4 -3.57 -16.50 -58.58
C ASN A 4 -4.38 -16.29 -57.29
N LYS A 5 -3.73 -16.29 -56.13
CA LYS A 5 -4.34 -15.82 -54.88
C LYS A 5 -4.41 -14.28 -54.94
N GLN A 6 -5.58 -13.71 -54.64
CA GLN A 6 -5.73 -12.26 -54.54
C GLN A 6 -4.91 -11.70 -53.37
N PRO A 7 -4.36 -10.48 -53.48
CA PRO A 7 -3.66 -9.83 -52.37
C PRO A 7 -4.64 -9.55 -51.22
N LEU A 8 -4.19 -9.83 -49.99
CA LEU A 8 -4.96 -9.61 -48.76
C LEU A 8 -5.16 -8.11 -48.50
N HIS A 9 -6.33 -7.77 -47.97
CA HIS A 9 -6.67 -6.42 -47.52
C HIS A 9 -5.75 -5.98 -46.36
N PRO A 10 -5.36 -4.70 -46.24
CA PRO A 10 -4.39 -4.24 -45.23
C PRO A 10 -4.76 -4.54 -43.77
N ASN A 11 -6.06 -4.68 -43.49
CA ASN A 11 -6.59 -4.98 -42.16
C ASN A 11 -7.10 -6.42 -42.01
N ALA A 12 -6.74 -7.33 -42.93
CA ALA A 12 -7.10 -8.73 -42.79
C ALA A 12 -6.12 -9.44 -41.83
N PRO A 13 -6.61 -10.23 -40.85
CA PRO A 13 -5.74 -10.99 -39.96
C PRO A 13 -4.93 -12.03 -40.74
N LEU A 14 -3.62 -12.04 -40.54
CA LEU A 14 -2.72 -13.04 -41.11
C LEU A 14 -2.87 -14.35 -40.34
N LEU A 15 -3.56 -15.34 -40.92
CA LEU A 15 -3.76 -16.64 -40.30
C LEU A 15 -2.50 -17.52 -40.47
N LEU A 16 -2.04 -18.07 -39.34
CA LEU A 16 -0.79 -18.81 -39.11
C LEU A 16 -0.73 -20.21 -39.78
N ASN A 17 -1.24 -20.40 -40.99
CA ASN A 17 -1.33 -21.74 -41.61
C ASN A 17 -0.42 -21.97 -42.83
N ASP A 18 0.38 -21.00 -43.25
CA ASP A 18 1.24 -21.14 -44.44
C ASP A 18 2.77 -21.12 -44.15
N HIS A 19 3.20 -21.38 -42.90
CA HIS A 19 4.63 -21.62 -42.60
C HIS A 19 4.93 -23.11 -42.41
N PRO A 20 5.91 -23.70 -43.13
CA PRO A 20 6.37 -25.06 -42.87
C PRO A 20 6.98 -25.16 -41.46
N ARG A 21 6.77 -26.31 -40.80
CA ARG A 21 7.37 -26.59 -39.48
C ARG A 21 8.90 -26.42 -39.58
N PRO A 22 9.54 -25.67 -38.66
CA PRO A 22 10.98 -25.44 -38.71
C PRO A 22 11.73 -26.76 -38.56
N VAL A 23 12.43 -27.19 -39.60
CA VAL A 23 13.18 -28.46 -39.62
C VAL A 23 14.68 -28.23 -39.53
N THR A 24 15.15 -27.01 -39.82
CA THR A 24 16.58 -26.67 -39.78
C THR A 24 16.94 -25.84 -38.55
N ARG A 25 18.21 -25.94 -38.12
CA ARG A 25 18.76 -25.20 -36.97
C ARG A 25 18.57 -23.69 -37.09
N ARG A 26 18.63 -23.14 -38.31
CA ARG A 26 18.51 -21.69 -38.57
C ARG A 26 17.05 -21.22 -38.47
N GLU A 27 16.10 -22.05 -38.90
CA GLU A 27 14.66 -21.78 -38.78
C GLU A 27 14.17 -21.88 -37.33
N MET A 28 14.70 -22.83 -36.54
CA MET A 28 14.40 -22.91 -35.11
C MET A 28 14.96 -21.71 -34.32
N ILE A 29 16.08 -21.11 -34.75
CA ILE A 29 16.61 -19.88 -34.12
C ILE A 29 15.76 -18.66 -34.51
N ALA A 30 15.34 -18.57 -35.78
CA ALA A 30 14.48 -17.48 -36.25
C ALA A 30 13.07 -17.49 -35.62
N GLN A 31 12.60 -18.66 -35.18
CA GLN A 31 11.34 -18.83 -34.44
C GLN A 31 11.53 -18.94 -32.91
N SER A 32 12.73 -18.62 -32.38
CA SER A 32 13.04 -18.65 -30.95
C SER A 32 12.87 -20.01 -30.25
N PHE A 33 12.83 -21.12 -31.00
CA PHE A 33 12.73 -22.49 -30.48
C PHE A 33 14.08 -23.11 -30.09
N LYS A 34 15.21 -22.48 -30.45
CA LYS A 34 16.54 -22.83 -29.92
C LYS A 34 17.06 -21.74 -29.00
N MET A 35 16.54 -21.72 -27.78
CA MET A 35 17.23 -21.13 -26.64
C MET A 35 18.48 -21.97 -26.37
N GLY A 36 19.66 -21.33 -26.28
CA GLY A 36 20.92 -22.04 -26.04
C GLY A 36 20.87 -22.90 -24.79
N SER A 37 21.69 -23.94 -24.74
CA SER A 37 21.89 -24.88 -23.62
C SER A 37 22.47 -24.24 -22.34
N ALA A 38 22.27 -22.93 -22.15
CA ALA A 38 22.52 -22.17 -20.94
C ALA A 38 21.35 -21.21 -20.63
N ALA A 39 20.12 -21.56 -21.04
CA ALA A 39 18.93 -21.03 -20.40
C ALA A 39 18.87 -21.62 -18.99
N ILE A 40 19.48 -20.93 -18.03
CA ILE A 40 19.01 -21.05 -16.65
C ILE A 40 17.57 -20.56 -16.72
N VAL A 41 16.62 -21.49 -16.63
CA VAL A 41 15.23 -21.14 -16.33
C VAL A 41 15.25 -20.64 -14.89
N THR A 42 15.61 -19.38 -14.71
CA THR A 42 15.64 -18.71 -13.41
C THR A 42 14.20 -18.53 -12.94
N GLY A 43 13.79 -19.39 -12.01
CA GLY A 43 12.86 -19.08 -10.91
C GLY A 43 11.38 -18.86 -11.21
N SER A 44 10.98 -18.28 -12.35
CA SER A 44 9.62 -17.74 -12.47
C SER A 44 8.55 -18.77 -12.86
N SER A 45 8.93 -19.99 -13.25
CA SER A 45 7.99 -21.03 -13.70
C SER A 45 7.66 -22.11 -12.65
N PHE A 46 8.37 -22.15 -11.51
CA PHE A 46 8.15 -23.16 -10.46
C PHE A 46 7.21 -22.70 -9.33
N GLY A 47 6.76 -21.44 -9.34
CA GLY A 47 5.67 -20.97 -8.48
C GLY A 47 4.27 -21.47 -8.87
N PHE A 48 4.15 -22.13 -10.04
CA PHE A 48 2.89 -22.59 -10.62
C PHE A 48 2.45 -24.00 -10.17
N PHE A 49 2.98 -24.51 -9.07
CA PHE A 49 2.67 -25.87 -8.57
C PHE A 49 1.95 -25.88 -7.22
N ALA A 50 1.19 -24.84 -6.85
CA ALA A 50 0.37 -24.87 -5.64
C ALA A 50 -0.95 -25.61 -5.91
N ASN A 51 -1.34 -26.53 -5.01
CA ASN A 51 -2.48 -27.44 -5.22
C ASN A 51 -3.75 -27.08 -4.45
N SER A 52 -4.85 -26.84 -5.14
CA SER A 52 -6.15 -26.49 -4.56
C SER A 52 -7.13 -27.66 -4.41
N ALA A 53 -6.87 -28.60 -3.47
CA ALA A 53 -7.87 -29.56 -3.01
C ALA A 53 -7.94 -29.63 -1.48
N SER A 54 -9.17 -29.60 -0.96
CA SER A 54 -9.59 -29.65 0.45
C SER A 54 -8.59 -30.29 1.43
N ALA A 55 -7.72 -29.46 2.00
CA ALA A 55 -7.06 -29.71 3.27
C ALA A 55 -7.15 -28.41 4.07
N GLN A 56 -7.75 -28.49 5.25
CA GLN A 56 -7.98 -27.35 6.13
C GLN A 56 -6.70 -26.99 6.93
N GLN A 57 -5.53 -27.41 6.45
CA GLN A 57 -4.31 -27.45 7.23
C GLN A 57 -3.09 -27.22 6.32
N THR A 58 -2.25 -26.24 6.68
CA THR A 58 -0.91 -26.06 6.09
C THR A 58 -0.15 -27.38 6.14
N VAL A 59 0.35 -27.86 5.00
CA VAL A 59 1.17 -29.07 4.97
C VAL A 59 2.51 -28.74 5.61
N THR A 60 2.91 -29.53 6.60
CA THR A 60 4.17 -29.29 7.31
C THR A 60 5.34 -29.78 6.45
N LEU A 61 6.27 -28.87 6.12
CA LEU A 61 7.53 -29.24 5.44
C LEU A 61 8.32 -30.23 6.30
N SER A 62 9.09 -31.10 5.66
CA SER A 62 10.05 -31.99 6.33
C SER A 62 11.09 -31.21 7.14
N SER A 63 11.60 -31.81 8.22
CA SER A 63 12.43 -31.12 9.21
C SER A 63 13.75 -30.55 8.66
N ASP A 64 14.35 -31.22 7.68
CA ASP A 64 15.54 -30.74 6.97
C ASP A 64 15.23 -29.47 6.17
N ILE A 65 14.07 -29.43 5.51
CA ILE A 65 13.59 -28.31 4.70
C ILE A 65 13.19 -27.13 5.60
N GLN A 66 12.55 -27.38 6.75
CA GLN A 66 12.27 -26.33 7.74
C GLN A 66 13.55 -25.69 8.28
N THR A 67 14.59 -26.50 8.53
CA THR A 67 15.89 -25.99 8.98
C THR A 67 16.56 -25.16 7.89
N ALA A 68 16.51 -25.62 6.63
CA ALA A 68 17.00 -24.87 5.49
C ALA A 68 16.23 -23.55 5.27
N LYS A 69 14.93 -23.54 5.58
CA LYS A 69 14.06 -22.35 5.48
C LYS A 69 14.51 -21.26 6.44
N ALA A 70 14.88 -21.61 7.67
CA ALA A 70 15.40 -20.66 8.65
C ALA A 70 16.71 -19.99 8.19
N ALA A 71 17.49 -20.62 7.30
CA ALA A 71 18.72 -20.07 6.75
C ALA A 71 18.49 -19.14 5.52
N CYS A 72 17.28 -19.12 4.96
CA CYS A 72 16.94 -18.32 3.78
C CYS A 72 16.26 -17.00 4.16
N LYS A 73 16.90 -15.87 3.88
CA LYS A 73 16.27 -14.55 4.00
C LYS A 73 15.15 -14.39 2.96
N GLY A 74 13.95 -13.95 3.39
CA GLY A 74 12.80 -13.72 2.49
C GLY A 74 11.93 -14.95 2.19
N VAL A 75 12.26 -16.12 2.76
CA VAL A 75 11.35 -17.31 2.79
C VAL A 75 10.64 -17.40 4.15
N ALA A 76 10.53 -16.28 4.87
CA ALA A 76 9.74 -16.21 6.09
C ALA A 76 8.25 -16.28 5.76
N SER A 77 7.45 -16.73 6.73
CA SER A 77 5.99 -16.81 6.60
C SER A 77 5.33 -15.46 6.31
N GLN A 78 6.02 -14.33 6.54
CA GLN A 78 5.45 -12.98 6.41
C GLN A 78 6.27 -12.04 5.49
N GLY A 79 7.07 -12.59 4.56
CA GLY A 79 7.89 -11.76 3.66
C GLY A 79 9.15 -11.19 4.33
N ASN A 80 9.52 -9.94 4.03
CA ASN A 80 10.72 -9.28 4.60
C ASN A 80 10.51 -8.73 6.02
N GLY A 81 9.31 -8.89 6.61
CA GLY A 81 9.03 -8.45 7.97
C GLY A 81 8.93 -6.93 8.16
N LYS A 82 8.90 -6.14 7.08
CA LYS A 82 8.64 -4.70 7.17
C LYS A 82 7.18 -4.42 7.50
N ILE A 83 6.90 -3.25 8.07
CA ILE A 83 5.54 -2.81 8.38
C ILE A 83 4.68 -2.83 7.10
N PRO A 84 3.54 -3.53 7.07
CA PRO A 84 2.60 -3.49 5.96
C PRO A 84 2.19 -2.06 5.59
N PHE A 85 2.13 -1.76 4.29
CA PHE A 85 1.85 -0.42 3.79
C PHE A 85 0.68 -0.42 2.79
N ILE A 86 -0.34 0.39 3.05
CA ILE A 86 -1.53 0.48 2.18
C ILE A 86 -1.78 1.93 1.77
N CYS A 87 -1.98 2.14 0.47
CA CYS A 87 -2.39 3.40 -0.11
C CYS A 87 -3.89 3.43 -0.39
N PHE A 88 -4.56 4.53 -0.04
CA PHE A 88 -5.86 4.90 -0.57
C PHE A 88 -5.67 6.05 -1.58
N ASP A 89 -5.95 5.75 -2.84
CA ASP A 89 -5.84 6.66 -3.97
C ASP A 89 -7.26 7.09 -4.39
N LEU A 90 -7.66 8.28 -3.96
CA LEU A 90 -9.00 8.81 -4.19
C LEU A 90 -9.03 9.61 -5.49
N ALA A 91 -9.73 9.10 -6.49
CA ALA A 91 -9.77 9.73 -7.82
C ALA A 91 -10.92 10.75 -7.94
N GLY A 92 -10.57 11.98 -8.32
CA GLY A 92 -11.44 13.12 -8.56
C GLY A 92 -11.29 14.31 -7.60
N GLY A 93 -10.20 14.42 -6.83
CA GLY A 93 -9.97 15.58 -5.95
C GLY A 93 -10.76 15.58 -4.63
N ALA A 94 -10.46 14.63 -3.76
CA ALA A 94 -11.12 14.48 -2.46
C ALA A 94 -10.83 15.63 -1.47
N ASN A 95 -11.72 15.81 -0.49
CA ASN A 95 -11.54 16.79 0.57
C ASN A 95 -10.84 16.13 1.76
N PHE A 96 -9.68 16.66 2.13
CA PHE A 96 -9.00 16.31 3.38
C PHE A 96 -8.95 17.49 4.35
N ALA A 97 -8.48 18.65 3.88
CA ALA A 97 -8.20 19.82 4.72
C ALA A 97 -9.46 20.37 5.39
N GLY A 98 -9.37 20.55 6.71
CA GLY A 98 -10.36 21.27 7.51
C GLY A 98 -11.56 20.40 7.83
N SER A 99 -12.40 20.11 6.84
CA SER A 99 -13.67 19.41 7.07
C SER A 99 -13.52 17.92 7.42
N ASN A 100 -12.38 17.31 7.10
CA ASN A 100 -12.03 15.96 7.56
C ASN A 100 -10.86 16.03 8.56
N VAL A 101 -9.63 16.15 8.06
CA VAL A 101 -8.41 16.25 8.87
C VAL A 101 -8.11 17.72 9.14
N LEU A 102 -7.84 18.08 10.40
CA LEU A 102 -7.46 19.46 10.71
C LEU A 102 -6.13 19.81 10.06
N VAL A 103 -6.02 21.04 9.59
CA VAL A 103 -4.76 21.64 9.17
C VAL A 103 -4.69 23.04 9.75
N GLY A 104 -3.46 23.47 10.07
CA GLY A 104 -3.21 24.76 10.67
C GLY A 104 -1.96 25.42 10.10
N GLN A 105 -1.61 26.54 10.72
CA GLN A 105 -0.43 27.33 10.40
C GLN A 105 0.83 26.66 10.98
N ARG A 106 1.91 27.43 11.14
CA ARG A 106 3.25 26.91 11.43
C ARG A 106 3.34 26.15 12.77
N GLY A 107 2.44 26.42 13.71
CA GLY A 107 2.36 25.73 14.99
C GLY A 107 1.77 24.32 14.96
N GLY A 108 1.23 23.87 13.81
CA GLY A 108 0.59 22.56 13.65
C GLY A 108 -0.93 22.65 13.53
N GLN A 109 -1.65 21.53 13.67
CA GLN A 109 -3.10 21.45 13.42
C GLN A 109 -3.95 22.39 14.31
N LEU A 110 -3.47 22.73 15.51
CA LEU A 110 -4.17 23.61 16.47
C LEU A 110 -3.75 25.09 16.34
N ASP A 111 -2.84 25.42 15.43
CA ASP A 111 -2.55 26.80 15.04
C ASP A 111 -3.57 27.23 13.98
N PHE A 112 -4.77 27.58 14.44
CA PHE A 112 -5.96 27.67 13.60
C PHE A 112 -5.88 28.70 12.46
N LEU A 113 -6.65 28.45 11.41
CA LEU A 113 -6.79 29.34 10.26
C LEU A 113 -7.78 30.48 10.54
N THR A 114 -7.86 31.44 9.62
CA THR A 114 -8.93 32.45 9.66
C THR A 114 -10.29 31.82 9.31
N ALA A 115 -11.39 32.49 9.69
CA ALA A 115 -12.73 32.08 9.28
C ALA A 115 -12.89 31.97 7.75
N ALA A 116 -12.21 32.83 6.99
CA ALA A 116 -12.19 32.75 5.53
C ALA A 116 -11.44 31.49 5.03
N GLY A 117 -10.33 31.13 5.68
CA GLY A 117 -9.60 29.89 5.38
C GLY A 117 -10.41 28.63 5.67
N TYR A 118 -11.16 28.60 6.78
CA TYR A 118 -12.06 27.49 7.06
C TYR A 118 -13.27 27.44 6.13
N SER A 119 -13.84 28.60 5.77
CA SER A 119 -14.91 28.69 4.76
C SER A 119 -14.46 28.11 3.41
N LYS A 120 -13.22 28.44 2.99
CA LYS A 120 -12.59 27.84 1.80
C LYS A 120 -12.48 26.31 1.90
N GLN A 121 -12.22 25.79 3.09
CA GLN A 121 -12.17 24.35 3.40
C GLN A 121 -13.54 23.73 3.71
N GLY A 122 -14.63 24.42 3.40
CA GLY A 122 -16.00 23.90 3.52
C GLY A 122 -16.58 23.91 4.94
N LEU A 123 -15.97 24.62 5.88
CA LEU A 123 -16.50 24.79 7.24
C LEU A 123 -17.12 26.18 7.44
N PRO A 124 -18.40 26.29 7.79
CA PRO A 124 -19.03 27.56 8.14
C PRO A 124 -18.47 28.10 9.47
N ALA A 125 -18.70 29.39 9.72
CA ALA A 125 -18.08 30.14 10.83
C ALA A 125 -18.44 29.61 12.24
N ASP A 126 -19.55 28.90 12.39
CA ASP A 126 -20.03 28.29 13.64
C ASP A 126 -19.53 26.85 13.85
N MET A 127 -18.88 26.25 12.85
CA MET A 127 -18.28 24.92 12.90
C MET A 127 -16.76 24.96 12.86
N THR A 128 -16.14 26.13 13.05
CA THR A 128 -14.68 26.23 12.96
C THR A 128 -13.99 25.66 14.20
N PRO A 129 -12.87 24.92 14.07
CA PRO A 129 -12.18 24.29 15.19
C PRO A 129 -11.78 25.21 16.35
N ASN A 130 -11.58 26.50 16.10
CA ASN A 130 -11.29 27.48 17.15
C ASN A 130 -12.45 27.75 18.12
N LEU A 131 -13.64 27.22 17.84
CA LEU A 131 -14.82 27.26 18.71
C LEU A 131 -14.99 25.97 19.54
N ASP A 132 -14.04 25.04 19.48
CA ASP A 132 -14.06 23.77 20.24
C ASP A 132 -14.25 24.03 21.75
N THR A 133 -15.29 23.42 22.33
CA THR A 133 -15.53 23.45 23.78
C THR A 133 -15.96 22.08 24.28
N VAL A 134 -15.87 21.83 25.58
CA VAL A 134 -16.35 20.57 26.18
C VAL A 134 -17.86 20.36 25.94
N ALA A 135 -18.64 21.44 25.86
CA ALA A 135 -20.09 21.39 25.64
C ALA A 135 -20.48 21.25 24.15
N ALA A 136 -19.61 21.68 23.24
CA ALA A 136 -19.77 21.59 21.80
C ALA A 136 -18.42 21.22 21.17
N PRO A 137 -18.04 19.93 21.22
CA PRO A 137 -16.75 19.49 20.70
C PRO A 137 -16.74 19.55 19.17
N LEU A 138 -15.74 20.22 18.61
CA LEU A 138 -15.49 20.36 17.17
C LEU A 138 -14.19 19.67 16.75
N ILE A 139 -13.38 19.21 17.70
CA ILE A 139 -12.12 18.51 17.46
C ILE A 139 -12.15 17.12 18.08
N ASP A 140 -12.06 16.08 17.25
CA ASP A 140 -11.88 14.71 17.68
C ASP A 140 -10.39 14.34 17.70
N ARG A 141 -9.96 13.71 18.80
CA ARG A 141 -8.56 13.32 19.08
C ARG A 141 -8.39 11.81 19.23
N SER A 142 -9.42 11.04 18.89
CA SER A 142 -9.49 9.60 19.20
C SER A 142 -8.40 8.79 18.49
N LEU A 143 -8.01 9.20 17.29
CA LEU A 143 -6.99 8.54 16.46
C LEU A 143 -5.59 9.16 16.57
N GLY A 144 -5.35 10.05 17.54
CA GLY A 144 -4.10 10.80 17.68
C GLY A 144 -3.98 11.97 16.69
N LEU A 145 -4.17 11.73 15.39
CA LEU A 145 -4.34 12.79 14.38
C LEU A 145 -5.64 13.56 14.65
N HIS A 146 -5.60 14.90 14.62
CA HIS A 146 -6.80 15.69 14.88
C HIS A 146 -7.73 15.71 13.66
N PHE A 147 -8.97 15.29 13.87
CA PHE A 147 -10.06 15.36 12.88
C PHE A 147 -11.12 16.36 13.33
N HIS A 148 -11.83 16.93 12.36
CA HIS A 148 -13.03 17.68 12.68
C HIS A 148 -14.08 16.72 13.22
N ALA A 149 -14.74 17.04 14.33
CA ALA A 149 -15.68 16.13 14.99
C ALA A 149 -16.84 15.73 14.07
N GLY A 150 -17.21 16.60 13.14
CA GLY A 150 -18.20 16.33 12.09
C GLY A 150 -17.67 15.63 10.84
N SER A 151 -16.43 15.13 10.82
CA SER A 151 -15.83 14.47 9.64
C SER A 151 -16.59 13.20 9.27
N ALA A 152 -17.10 13.12 8.03
CA ALA A 152 -17.70 11.90 7.51
C ALA A 152 -16.67 10.77 7.37
N MET A 153 -15.43 11.09 6.99
CA MET A 153 -14.35 10.10 6.94
C MET A 153 -14.07 9.51 8.33
N LEU A 154 -13.98 10.34 9.37
CA LEU A 154 -13.80 9.87 10.74
C LEU A 154 -14.98 9.02 11.22
N LYS A 155 -16.21 9.43 10.90
CA LYS A 155 -17.42 8.65 11.19
C LYS A 155 -17.32 7.25 10.57
N GLY A 156 -16.90 7.15 9.31
CA GLY A 156 -16.66 5.88 8.64
C GLY A 156 -15.58 5.03 9.32
N ILE A 157 -14.46 5.64 9.73
CA ILE A 157 -13.39 4.93 10.45
C ILE A 157 -13.94 4.38 11.77
N HIS A 158 -14.66 5.19 12.54
CA HIS A 158 -15.26 4.78 13.81
C HIS A 158 -16.33 3.71 13.66
N ALA A 159 -17.02 3.65 12.52
CA ALA A 159 -18.02 2.61 12.25
C ALA A 159 -17.40 1.20 12.14
N ARG A 160 -16.11 1.10 11.76
CA ARG A 160 -15.42 -0.19 11.57
C ARG A 160 -14.32 -0.46 12.60
N LEU A 161 -13.71 0.59 13.17
CA LEU A 161 -12.64 0.47 14.15
C LEU A 161 -13.17 0.48 15.59
N ALA A 162 -12.88 -0.60 16.33
CA ALA A 162 -13.27 -0.73 17.72
C ALA A 162 -12.66 0.39 18.59
N ILE A 163 -13.40 0.85 19.61
CA ILE A 163 -12.99 1.98 20.47
C ILE A 163 -11.61 1.75 21.11
N ALA A 164 -11.32 0.53 21.56
CA ALA A 164 -10.03 0.18 22.15
C ALA A 164 -8.87 0.33 21.15
N ASN A 165 -9.11 0.00 19.87
CA ASN A 165 -8.09 0.04 18.83
C ASN A 165 -7.82 1.47 18.33
N ARG A 166 -8.77 2.40 18.47
CA ARG A 166 -8.56 3.84 18.17
C ARG A 166 -7.44 4.44 19.01
N ALA A 167 -7.32 4.00 20.26
CA ALA A 167 -6.25 4.43 21.16
C ALA A 167 -4.85 4.06 20.66
N MET A 168 -4.73 3.09 19.75
CA MET A 168 -3.46 2.57 19.23
C MET A 168 -3.06 3.17 17.88
N VAL A 169 -3.84 4.14 17.40
CA VAL A 169 -3.58 4.87 16.15
C VAL A 169 -3.00 6.25 16.46
N ASN A 170 -2.05 6.68 15.64
CA ASN A 170 -1.66 8.08 15.50
C ASN A 170 -1.50 8.42 14.00
N GLY A 171 -1.36 9.68 13.64
CA GLY A 171 -1.15 10.07 12.24
C GLY A 171 -0.50 11.44 12.09
N ALA A 172 -0.10 11.75 10.85
CA ALA A 172 0.39 13.07 10.48
C ALA A 172 -0.18 13.50 9.13
N VAL A 173 -0.39 14.80 8.98
CA VAL A 173 -0.91 15.43 7.76
C VAL A 173 0.18 16.24 7.07
N ILE A 174 0.18 16.27 5.74
CA ILE A 174 1.21 16.90 4.93
C ILE A 174 0.54 17.91 4.00
N PRO A 175 0.46 19.20 4.38
CA PRO A 175 0.03 20.26 3.46
C PRO A 175 0.98 20.35 2.26
N ALA A 176 0.52 19.91 1.10
CA ALA A 176 1.33 19.83 -0.12
C ALA A 176 0.44 19.93 -1.35
N ARG A 177 0.82 20.81 -2.27
CA ARG A 177 0.08 20.99 -3.53
C ARG A 177 0.18 19.74 -4.40
N SER A 178 -0.95 19.34 -4.96
CA SER A 178 -1.07 18.39 -6.06
C SER A 178 -1.66 19.10 -7.26
N GLU A 179 -1.35 18.66 -8.49
CA GLU A 179 -2.12 19.15 -9.64
C GLU A 179 -3.56 18.61 -9.55
N ASN A 180 -4.54 19.35 -10.07
CA ASN A 180 -5.93 18.91 -10.01
C ASN A 180 -6.25 18.04 -11.25
N ASP A 181 -7.06 17.00 -11.04
CA ASP A 181 -7.70 16.16 -12.05
C ASP A 181 -6.73 15.54 -13.06
N THR A 182 -5.54 15.17 -12.58
CA THR A 182 -4.53 14.53 -13.40
C THR A 182 -3.96 13.31 -12.72
N ALA A 183 -4.12 12.17 -13.40
CA ALA A 183 -3.43 10.93 -13.08
C ALA A 183 -1.90 11.09 -13.15
N ASN A 184 -1.38 12.18 -13.75
CA ASN A 184 0.05 12.41 -13.88
C ASN A 184 0.74 12.84 -12.58
N ASN A 185 -0.01 13.10 -11.51
CA ASN A 185 0.61 13.36 -10.22
C ASN A 185 1.35 12.11 -9.70
N PRO A 186 2.68 12.18 -9.45
CA PRO A 186 3.47 11.05 -8.97
C PRO A 186 3.26 10.79 -7.47
N HIS A 187 2.02 10.65 -7.02
CA HIS A 187 1.64 10.49 -5.60
C HIS A 187 1.90 9.10 -5.04
N ASN A 188 1.97 8.08 -5.90
CA ASN A 188 2.00 6.71 -5.44
C ASN A 188 3.44 6.29 -5.02
N PRO A 189 3.68 5.96 -3.74
CA PRO A 189 5.00 5.65 -3.21
C PRO A 189 5.40 4.17 -3.32
N MET A 190 4.60 3.32 -3.97
CA MET A 190 4.72 1.86 -3.85
C MET A 190 6.12 1.33 -4.23
N TYR A 191 6.74 1.84 -5.30
CA TYR A 191 8.11 1.46 -5.66
C TYR A 191 9.16 1.92 -4.65
N TYR A 192 8.95 3.08 -4.02
CA TYR A 192 9.84 3.58 -2.99
C TYR A 192 9.70 2.73 -1.71
N ILE A 193 8.48 2.34 -1.34
CA ILE A 193 8.26 1.44 -0.21
C ILE A 193 8.92 0.07 -0.44
N ALA A 194 8.80 -0.48 -1.65
CA ALA A 194 9.53 -1.70 -2.03
C ALA A 194 11.05 -1.51 -1.91
N LYS A 195 11.58 -0.40 -2.44
CA LYS A 195 13.01 -0.09 -2.40
C LYS A 195 13.51 0.16 -0.96
N ALA A 196 12.65 0.64 -0.07
CA ALA A 196 12.92 0.74 1.36
C ALA A 196 12.99 -0.63 2.07
N GLY A 197 12.80 -1.74 1.33
CA GLY A 197 13.00 -3.11 1.79
C GLY A 197 11.70 -3.88 2.02
N ALA A 198 10.54 -3.28 1.76
CA ALA A 198 9.26 -3.99 1.89
C ALA A 198 9.18 -5.12 0.85
N GLY A 199 8.82 -6.32 1.31
CA GLY A 199 8.72 -7.52 0.45
C GLY A 199 7.68 -8.49 0.99
N GLY A 200 6.79 -8.98 0.13
CA GLY A 200 5.78 -9.98 0.48
C GLY A 200 6.24 -11.40 0.17
N SER A 201 5.63 -12.39 0.82
CA SER A 201 5.98 -13.79 0.60
C SER A 201 5.52 -14.32 -0.77
N LEU A 202 4.39 -13.82 -1.28
CA LEU A 202 3.77 -14.27 -2.53
C LEU A 202 4.00 -13.25 -3.66
N LEU A 203 3.67 -11.98 -3.41
CA LEU A 203 3.76 -10.87 -4.35
C LEU A 203 4.64 -9.76 -3.78
N ASN A 204 5.30 -9.01 -4.66
CA ASN A 204 6.03 -7.82 -4.24
C ASN A 204 5.03 -6.69 -3.95
N LEU A 205 4.37 -6.17 -4.98
CA LEU A 205 3.39 -5.08 -4.86
C LEU A 205 2.06 -5.49 -5.47
N ILE A 206 0.96 -4.94 -4.94
CA ILE A 206 -0.38 -5.12 -5.50
C ILE A 206 -1.11 -3.80 -5.66
N GLY A 207 -2.11 -3.78 -6.53
CA GLY A 207 -2.95 -2.61 -6.71
C GLY A 207 -4.30 -2.95 -7.33
N SER A 208 -5.31 -2.15 -7.05
CA SER A 208 -6.66 -2.36 -7.56
C SER A 208 -6.90 -1.88 -9.00
N ARG A 209 -5.87 -1.31 -9.65
CA ARG A 209 -5.90 -0.90 -11.05
C ARG A 209 -4.81 -1.62 -11.83
N ALA A 210 -5.08 -1.90 -13.10
CA ALA A 210 -4.09 -2.40 -14.05
C ALA A 210 -3.27 -1.22 -14.62
N SER A 211 -2.39 -0.65 -13.79
CA SER A 211 -1.53 0.49 -14.13
C SER A 211 -0.11 0.26 -13.57
N ASP A 212 0.85 1.09 -13.97
CA ASP A 212 2.23 0.97 -13.50
C ASP A 212 2.39 1.25 -12.00
N SER A 213 1.50 2.04 -11.40
CA SER A 213 1.47 2.27 -9.96
C SER A 213 0.56 1.30 -9.19
N GLY A 214 -0.25 0.51 -9.90
CA GLY A 214 -1.36 -0.24 -9.30
C GLY A 214 -2.54 0.63 -8.86
N GLY A 215 -2.48 1.94 -9.08
CA GLY A 215 -3.51 2.94 -8.74
C GLY A 215 -3.95 3.81 -9.92
N ASN A 216 -4.71 4.87 -9.62
CA ASN A 216 -5.06 5.95 -10.55
C ASN A 216 -3.89 6.92 -10.74
N SER A 217 -3.28 7.36 -9.64
CA SER A 217 -2.16 8.28 -9.65
C SER A 217 -0.87 7.58 -10.09
N MET A 218 -0.03 8.27 -10.88
CA MET A 218 1.27 7.77 -11.30
C MET A 218 2.18 7.45 -10.11
N ALA A 219 3.09 6.50 -10.32
CA ALA A 219 4.17 6.27 -9.36
C ALA A 219 5.27 7.31 -9.55
N SER A 220 5.93 7.72 -8.47
CA SER A 220 7.16 8.49 -8.61
C SER A 220 8.26 7.60 -9.21
N MET A 221 8.99 8.13 -10.19
CA MET A 221 9.99 7.39 -10.96
C MET A 221 11.42 7.94 -10.80
N SER A 222 11.61 9.03 -10.06
CA SER A 222 12.88 9.78 -10.09
C SER A 222 14.07 9.06 -9.46
N LEU A 223 13.85 8.18 -8.47
CA LEU A 223 14.92 7.53 -7.69
C LEU A 223 14.87 5.99 -7.72
N VAL A 224 14.08 5.42 -8.63
CA VAL A 224 13.97 3.97 -8.85
C VAL A 224 14.29 3.69 -10.30
N ASP A 225 15.26 2.81 -10.57
CA ASP A 225 15.63 2.47 -11.94
C ASP A 225 14.55 1.62 -12.64
N MET A 226 14.61 1.54 -13.97
CA MET A 226 13.59 0.83 -14.76
C MET A 226 13.63 -0.69 -14.55
N ASP A 227 14.79 -1.24 -14.21
CA ASP A 227 14.97 -2.66 -13.96
C ASP A 227 14.20 -3.07 -12.69
N PHE A 228 14.35 -2.29 -11.61
CA PHE A 228 13.59 -2.47 -10.38
C PHE A 228 12.09 -2.28 -10.62
N GLN A 229 11.67 -1.27 -11.38
CA GLN A 229 10.25 -1.05 -11.67
C GLN A 229 9.62 -2.24 -12.39
N THR A 230 10.34 -2.83 -13.35
CA THR A 230 9.83 -3.99 -14.11
C THR A 230 9.68 -5.23 -13.22
N GLU A 231 10.61 -5.44 -12.29
CA GLU A 231 10.55 -6.55 -11.33
C GLU A 231 9.47 -6.38 -10.26
N TYR A 232 9.21 -5.13 -9.84
CA TYR A 232 8.30 -4.83 -8.74
C TYR A 232 6.91 -4.36 -9.20
N ARG A 233 6.60 -4.43 -10.50
CA ARG A 233 5.34 -3.93 -11.05
C ARG A 233 4.13 -4.51 -10.29
N PRO A 234 3.20 -3.67 -9.80
CA PRO A 234 2.07 -4.14 -9.01
C PRO A 234 1.18 -5.13 -9.76
N THR A 235 0.83 -6.22 -9.09
CA THR A 235 -0.17 -7.17 -9.60
C THR A 235 -1.58 -6.64 -9.35
N LYS A 236 -2.43 -6.68 -10.37
CA LYS A 236 -3.81 -6.19 -10.28
C LYS A 236 -4.66 -7.14 -9.43
N VAL A 237 -5.20 -6.63 -8.32
CA VAL A 237 -6.12 -7.33 -7.41
C VAL A 237 -7.21 -6.36 -6.96
N ASP A 238 -8.45 -6.58 -7.39
CA ASP A 238 -9.59 -5.73 -6.99
C ASP A 238 -10.82 -6.47 -6.46
N ASN A 239 -10.76 -7.81 -6.38
CA ASN A 239 -11.87 -8.63 -5.90
C ASN A 239 -11.38 -9.98 -5.33
N PRO A 240 -12.23 -10.74 -4.61
CA PRO A 240 -11.82 -12.01 -3.99
C PRO A 240 -11.39 -13.08 -4.99
N ASN A 241 -11.97 -13.12 -6.20
CA ASN A 241 -11.58 -14.07 -7.23
C ASN A 241 -10.19 -13.78 -7.78
N ASP A 242 -9.80 -12.50 -7.88
CA ASP A 242 -8.42 -12.13 -8.23
C ASP A 242 -7.44 -12.68 -7.18
N VAL A 243 -7.82 -12.67 -5.89
CA VAL A 243 -6.98 -13.18 -4.79
C VAL A 243 -6.81 -14.69 -4.89
N THR A 244 -7.90 -15.44 -4.96
CA THR A 244 -7.84 -16.91 -5.06
C THR A 244 -7.17 -17.37 -6.35
N GLY A 245 -7.37 -16.62 -7.45
CA GLY A 245 -6.71 -16.85 -8.74
C GLY A 245 -5.20 -16.68 -8.73
N LEU A 246 -4.59 -16.08 -7.70
CA LEU A 246 -3.12 -15.97 -7.58
C LEU A 246 -2.44 -17.32 -7.38
N VAL A 247 -3.18 -18.29 -6.81
CA VAL A 247 -2.64 -19.58 -6.37
C VAL A 247 -3.44 -20.76 -6.94
N ASP A 248 -4.53 -20.47 -7.65
CA ASP A 248 -5.35 -21.48 -8.33
C ASP A 248 -4.76 -21.83 -9.70
N VAL A 249 -4.28 -23.07 -9.84
CA VAL A 249 -3.64 -23.59 -11.05
C VAL A 249 -4.59 -24.36 -11.97
N GLY A 250 -5.91 -24.35 -11.70
CA GLY A 250 -6.92 -25.01 -12.53
C GLY A 250 -6.92 -26.55 -12.44
N ASP A 251 -7.26 -27.24 -13.53
CA ASP A 251 -7.51 -28.70 -13.59
C ASP A 251 -6.35 -29.62 -13.15
N LEU A 252 -5.17 -29.08 -12.83
CA LEU A 252 -4.07 -29.83 -12.20
C LEU A 252 -4.46 -30.41 -10.83
N VAL A 253 -5.48 -29.82 -10.20
CA VAL A 253 -6.12 -30.21 -8.94
C VAL A 253 -6.72 -31.63 -8.97
N ASN A 254 -7.08 -32.12 -10.15
CA ASN A 254 -7.61 -33.48 -10.30
C ASN A 254 -6.49 -34.54 -10.36
N LEU A 255 -5.21 -34.14 -10.38
CA LEU A 255 -4.08 -35.05 -10.61
C LEU A 255 -3.30 -35.43 -9.35
N MET A 256 -3.23 -34.57 -8.32
CA MET A 256 -2.43 -34.81 -7.11
C MET A 256 -3.05 -34.11 -5.89
N ASP A 257 -2.82 -34.61 -4.68
CA ASP A 257 -3.20 -33.92 -3.43
C ASP A 257 -2.08 -32.96 -2.93
N GLN A 258 -2.40 -32.08 -1.95
CA GLN A 258 -1.47 -31.00 -1.56
C GLN A 258 -0.19 -31.58 -0.94
N GLU A 259 -0.30 -32.72 -0.27
CA GLU A 259 0.82 -33.39 0.38
C GLU A 259 1.77 -34.00 -0.66
N GLU A 260 1.23 -34.62 -1.70
CA GLU A 260 2.00 -35.16 -2.82
C GLU A 260 2.79 -34.07 -3.54
N ILE A 261 2.17 -32.91 -3.77
CA ILE A 261 2.82 -31.77 -4.42
C ILE A 261 3.95 -31.21 -3.54
N VAL A 262 3.73 -31.08 -2.24
CA VAL A 262 4.81 -30.67 -1.32
C VAL A 262 5.97 -31.66 -1.38
N ARG A 263 5.71 -32.98 -1.35
CA ARG A 263 6.76 -34.01 -1.45
C ARG A 263 7.54 -33.92 -2.76
N VAL A 264 6.88 -33.62 -3.89
CA VAL A 264 7.55 -33.40 -5.19
C VAL A 264 8.42 -32.15 -5.16
N MET A 265 7.92 -31.05 -4.59
CA MET A 265 8.66 -29.79 -4.51
C MET A 265 9.88 -29.91 -3.57
N GLU A 266 9.75 -30.61 -2.45
CA GLU A 266 10.88 -30.93 -1.58
C GLU A 266 11.93 -31.82 -2.28
N SER A 267 11.48 -32.81 -3.06
CA SER A 267 12.38 -33.65 -3.86
C SER A 267 13.13 -32.83 -4.90
N THR A 268 12.42 -31.90 -5.55
CA THR A 268 13.01 -30.96 -6.52
C THR A 268 14.04 -30.06 -5.84
N TYR A 269 13.74 -29.51 -4.67
CA TYR A 269 14.69 -28.73 -3.89
C TYR A 269 15.95 -29.54 -3.55
N ARG A 270 15.81 -30.78 -3.07
CA ARG A 270 16.95 -31.66 -2.73
C ARG A 270 17.83 -31.94 -3.94
N ILE A 271 17.24 -32.26 -5.09
CA ILE A 271 17.97 -32.51 -6.35
C ILE A 271 18.68 -31.23 -6.80
N SER A 272 17.98 -30.10 -6.82
CA SER A 272 18.53 -28.80 -7.23
C SER A 272 19.65 -28.35 -6.30
N SER A 273 19.49 -28.48 -4.98
CA SER A 273 20.53 -28.15 -4.01
C SER A 273 21.80 -28.95 -4.26
N ASN A 274 21.67 -30.29 -4.39
CA ASN A 274 22.79 -31.17 -4.67
C ASN A 274 23.48 -30.82 -5.99
N LYS A 275 22.73 -30.37 -7.00
CA LYS A 275 23.31 -29.95 -8.28
C LYS A 275 24.03 -28.61 -8.16
N LEU A 276 23.43 -27.64 -7.46
CA LEU A 276 24.01 -26.31 -7.25
C LEU A 276 25.32 -26.38 -6.46
N ASP A 277 25.49 -27.35 -5.56
CA ASP A 277 26.76 -27.61 -4.87
C ASP A 277 27.89 -28.03 -5.81
N GLN A 278 27.57 -28.52 -7.02
CA GLN A 278 28.53 -28.91 -8.05
C GLN A 278 28.72 -27.85 -9.14
N VAL A 279 28.03 -26.71 -9.05
CA VAL A 279 28.07 -25.65 -10.07
C VAL A 279 28.98 -24.52 -9.59
N SER A 280 29.79 -23.98 -10.51
CA SER A 280 30.52 -22.73 -10.31
C SER A 280 29.91 -21.66 -11.24
N PRO A 281 29.23 -20.64 -10.71
CA PRO A 281 28.61 -19.58 -11.53
C PRO A 281 29.58 -18.76 -12.38
N GLY A 282 30.91 -18.93 -12.20
CA GLY A 282 31.90 -18.35 -13.10
C GLY A 282 32.09 -16.83 -12.97
N THR A 283 31.66 -16.20 -11.88
CA THR A 283 31.82 -14.74 -11.68
C THR A 283 33.26 -14.28 -11.43
N GLY A 284 34.20 -15.23 -11.25
CA GLY A 284 35.58 -14.93 -10.83
C GLY A 284 35.71 -14.50 -9.37
N ASN A 285 34.61 -14.34 -8.63
CA ASN A 285 34.59 -13.97 -7.22
C ASN A 285 33.94 -15.11 -6.40
N PRO A 286 34.70 -15.81 -5.54
CA PRO A 286 34.18 -16.90 -4.71
C PRO A 286 33.00 -16.50 -3.80
N VAL A 287 33.00 -15.26 -3.28
CA VAL A 287 31.92 -14.74 -2.42
C VAL A 287 30.64 -14.53 -3.22
N ALA A 288 30.75 -13.95 -4.42
CA ALA A 288 29.61 -13.75 -5.31
C ALA A 288 29.04 -15.08 -5.81
N ASN A 289 29.90 -16.06 -6.13
CA ASN A 289 29.48 -17.40 -6.51
C ASN A 289 28.70 -18.09 -5.37
N ALA A 290 29.22 -18.03 -4.14
CA ALA A 290 28.54 -18.60 -2.97
C ALA A 290 27.18 -17.94 -2.72
N LYS A 291 27.09 -16.61 -2.88
CA LYS A 291 25.83 -15.88 -2.78
C LYS A 291 24.81 -16.32 -3.84
N ILE A 292 25.22 -16.41 -5.11
CA ILE A 292 24.34 -16.86 -6.21
C ILE A 292 23.81 -18.27 -5.95
N ILE A 293 24.68 -19.20 -5.54
CA ILE A 293 24.28 -20.57 -5.21
C ILE A 293 23.27 -20.59 -4.06
N SER A 294 23.56 -19.84 -2.99
CA SER A 294 22.66 -19.73 -1.84
C SER A 294 21.30 -19.15 -2.23
N ASP A 295 21.28 -18.06 -3.01
CA ASP A 295 20.06 -17.42 -3.46
C ASP A 295 19.22 -18.38 -4.32
N LEU A 296 19.84 -19.10 -5.26
CA LEU A 296 19.16 -20.10 -6.09
C LEU A 296 18.54 -21.23 -5.26
N LYS A 297 19.27 -21.74 -4.25
CA LYS A 297 18.72 -22.75 -3.33
C LYS A 297 17.48 -22.21 -2.60
N CYS A 298 17.53 -20.98 -2.11
CA CYS A 298 16.40 -20.35 -1.44
C CYS A 298 15.20 -20.15 -2.37
N GLN A 299 15.41 -19.90 -3.67
CA GLN A 299 14.30 -19.83 -4.63
C GLN A 299 13.59 -21.17 -4.84
N TYR A 300 14.33 -22.29 -4.95
CA TYR A 300 13.71 -23.61 -5.01
C TYR A 300 12.94 -23.95 -3.73
N LEU A 301 13.50 -23.57 -2.58
CA LEU A 301 12.86 -23.74 -1.29
C LEU A 301 11.57 -22.93 -1.16
N LYS A 302 11.59 -21.69 -1.66
CA LYS A 302 10.41 -20.83 -1.72
C LYS A 302 9.26 -21.50 -2.48
N GLY A 303 9.54 -22.19 -3.60
CA GLY A 303 8.52 -22.96 -4.32
C GLY A 303 7.85 -24.04 -3.47
N ALA A 304 8.63 -24.79 -2.68
CA ALA A 304 8.10 -25.80 -1.77
C ALA A 304 7.27 -25.18 -0.62
N ASP A 305 7.75 -24.07 -0.03
CA ASP A 305 7.01 -23.33 0.99
C ASP A 305 5.69 -22.76 0.47
N LEU A 306 5.69 -22.21 -0.74
CA LEU A 306 4.49 -21.67 -1.38
C LEU A 306 3.44 -22.77 -1.60
N ALA A 307 3.84 -23.94 -2.11
CA ALA A 307 2.92 -25.07 -2.30
C ALA A 307 2.34 -25.57 -0.96
N ALA A 308 3.16 -25.61 0.10
CA ALA A 308 2.73 -26.02 1.43
C ALA A 308 1.72 -25.06 2.07
N ARG A 309 1.86 -23.76 1.83
CA ARG A 309 1.04 -22.70 2.45
C ARG A 309 -0.17 -22.29 1.62
N PHE A 310 0.00 -22.20 0.31
CA PHE A 310 -0.96 -21.63 -0.63
C PHE A 310 -1.61 -22.65 -1.54
N GLY A 311 -1.41 -23.95 -1.29
CA GLY A 311 -2.16 -24.98 -2.01
C GLY A 311 -3.65 -24.70 -1.94
N ASN A 312 -4.21 -24.47 -0.75
CA ASN A 312 -5.62 -24.16 -0.60
C ASN A 312 -5.93 -22.66 -0.87
N PRO A 313 -6.64 -22.29 -1.95
CA PRO A 313 -6.96 -20.89 -2.25
C PRO A 313 -7.90 -20.28 -1.22
N SER A 314 -8.68 -21.10 -0.51
CA SER A 314 -9.54 -20.63 0.58
C SER A 314 -8.74 -20.03 1.75
N ALA A 315 -7.44 -20.35 1.88
CA ALA A 315 -6.59 -19.79 2.94
C ALA A 315 -6.28 -18.30 2.73
N ILE A 316 -6.37 -17.83 1.49
CA ILE A 316 -6.14 -16.41 1.13
C ILE A 316 -7.42 -15.69 0.73
N ASP A 317 -8.55 -16.40 0.63
CA ASP A 317 -9.84 -15.81 0.26
C ASP A 317 -10.35 -14.88 1.37
N PRO A 318 -10.46 -13.55 1.13
CA PRO A 318 -10.99 -12.62 2.12
C PRO A 318 -12.47 -12.85 2.45
N ALA A 319 -13.24 -13.49 1.57
CA ALA A 319 -14.66 -13.78 1.81
C ALA A 319 -14.89 -14.97 2.76
N ARG A 320 -13.85 -15.77 2.99
CA ARG A 320 -13.86 -16.93 3.90
C ARG A 320 -13.21 -16.63 5.24
N ASP A 321 -12.54 -15.49 5.35
CA ASP A 321 -11.91 -15.04 6.57
C ASP A 321 -12.97 -14.48 7.53
N GLU A 322 -13.22 -15.18 8.63
CA GLU A 322 -14.22 -14.81 9.64
C GLU A 322 -13.87 -13.50 10.37
N ASP A 323 -12.61 -13.07 10.35
CA ASP A 323 -12.20 -11.77 10.88
C ASP A 323 -12.58 -10.62 9.93
N ILE A 324 -12.71 -10.90 8.64
CA ILE A 324 -13.08 -9.91 7.63
C ILE A 324 -14.58 -9.91 7.37
N VAL A 325 -15.17 -11.08 7.09
CA VAL A 325 -16.57 -11.23 6.68
C VAL A 325 -17.27 -12.26 7.56
N GLY A 326 -18.40 -11.88 8.16
CA GLY A 326 -19.22 -12.82 8.91
C GLY A 326 -20.03 -12.15 10.01
N ALA A 327 -20.58 -12.94 10.92
CA ALA A 327 -21.32 -12.44 12.07
C ALA A 327 -20.43 -11.65 13.04
N THR A 328 -19.17 -12.04 13.16
CA THR A 328 -18.13 -11.40 13.99
C THR A 328 -17.09 -10.64 13.14
N GLY A 329 -17.22 -10.67 11.81
CA GLY A 329 -16.31 -10.01 10.89
C GLY A 329 -16.49 -8.49 10.89
N ILE A 330 -15.52 -7.80 10.32
CA ILE A 330 -15.55 -6.34 10.13
C ILE A 330 -16.71 -5.92 9.22
N PHE A 331 -16.95 -6.72 8.17
CA PHE A 331 -18.07 -6.57 7.27
C PHE A 331 -19.12 -7.66 7.53
N SER A 332 -20.38 -7.25 7.57
CA SER A 332 -21.47 -8.21 7.46
C SER A 332 -21.44 -8.84 6.05
N SER A 333 -21.93 -10.08 5.92
CA SER A 333 -22.00 -10.71 4.59
C SER A 333 -22.85 -9.88 3.61
N ALA A 334 -23.89 -9.20 4.09
CA ALA A 334 -24.74 -8.34 3.26
C ALA A 334 -24.00 -7.08 2.77
N ASP A 335 -23.27 -6.40 3.67
CA ASP A 335 -22.44 -5.23 3.34
C ASP A 335 -21.39 -5.60 2.30
N PHE A 336 -20.71 -6.73 2.52
CA PHE A 336 -19.65 -7.23 1.66
C PHE A 336 -20.16 -7.57 0.25
N MET A 337 -21.33 -8.22 0.13
CA MET A 337 -21.92 -8.55 -1.16
C MET A 337 -22.49 -7.33 -1.90
N SER A 338 -23.00 -6.34 -1.17
CA SER A 338 -23.62 -5.15 -1.78
C SER A 338 -22.61 -4.07 -2.21
N ASN A 339 -21.42 -4.02 -1.60
CA ASN A 339 -20.44 -2.97 -1.88
C ASN A 339 -19.13 -3.50 -2.49
N GLY A 340 -18.86 -3.12 -3.74
CA GLY A 340 -17.63 -3.49 -4.45
C GLY A 340 -16.36 -2.93 -3.83
N GLU A 341 -16.42 -1.76 -3.18
CA GLU A 341 -15.26 -1.15 -2.52
C GLU A 341 -14.85 -1.92 -1.25
N TYR A 342 -15.81 -2.54 -0.55
CA TYR A 342 -15.50 -3.39 0.61
C TYR A 342 -14.82 -4.68 0.17
N ARG A 343 -15.27 -5.29 -0.94
CA ARG A 343 -14.61 -6.47 -1.51
C ARG A 343 -13.18 -6.16 -1.96
N LYS A 344 -12.98 -5.04 -2.65
CA LYS A 344 -11.67 -4.58 -3.09
C LYS A 344 -10.74 -4.33 -1.89
N THR A 345 -11.22 -3.60 -0.89
CA THR A 345 -10.46 -3.31 0.33
C THR A 345 -10.09 -4.59 1.07
N ALA A 346 -11.04 -5.50 1.24
CA ALA A 346 -10.81 -6.79 1.88
C ALA A 346 -9.75 -7.63 1.14
N SER A 347 -9.79 -7.68 -0.19
CA SER A 347 -8.78 -8.37 -1.00
C SER A 347 -7.38 -7.81 -0.82
N VAL A 348 -7.22 -6.48 -0.89
CA VAL A 348 -5.91 -5.85 -0.74
C VAL A 348 -5.41 -5.97 0.70
N MET A 349 -6.25 -5.68 1.70
CA MET A 349 -5.84 -5.71 3.10
C MET A 349 -5.47 -7.13 3.57
N LYS A 350 -6.18 -8.16 3.10
CA LYS A 350 -5.86 -9.57 3.38
C LYS A 350 -4.47 -9.95 2.88
N LEU A 351 -4.14 -9.56 1.64
CA LEU A 351 -2.83 -9.88 1.06
C LEU A 351 -1.70 -9.11 1.75
N VAL A 352 -1.90 -7.82 2.06
CA VAL A 352 -0.85 -6.96 2.62
C VAL A 352 -0.62 -7.25 4.10
N LEU A 353 -1.67 -7.30 4.92
CA LEU A 353 -1.54 -7.46 6.38
C LEU A 353 -1.09 -8.86 6.81
N ASN A 354 -1.39 -9.88 6.01
CA ASN A 354 -0.88 -11.25 6.25
C ASN A 354 0.55 -11.45 5.71
N GLY A 355 1.18 -10.41 5.15
CA GLY A 355 2.54 -10.46 4.62
C GLY A 355 2.67 -11.19 3.28
N TYR A 356 1.57 -11.40 2.55
CA TYR A 356 1.58 -12.03 1.23
C TYR A 356 2.02 -11.04 0.15
N ALA A 357 1.68 -9.76 0.30
CA ALA A 357 2.17 -8.64 -0.50
C ALA A 357 2.88 -7.62 0.41
N ALA A 358 3.90 -6.93 -0.11
CA ALA A 358 4.63 -5.92 0.67
C ALA A 358 3.80 -4.67 0.94
N ALA A 359 3.13 -4.20 -0.12
CA ALA A 359 2.32 -3.01 -0.10
C ALA A 359 1.19 -3.11 -1.12
N GLY A 360 0.11 -2.37 -0.89
CA GLY A 360 -1.09 -2.39 -1.73
C GLY A 360 -1.67 -1.01 -2.00
N THR A 361 -2.14 -0.76 -3.23
CA THR A 361 -2.92 0.46 -3.56
C THR A 361 -4.40 0.14 -3.79
N ILE A 362 -5.27 0.77 -3.01
CA ILE A 362 -6.73 0.74 -3.15
C ILE A 362 -7.16 2.05 -3.80
N THR A 363 -7.65 1.97 -5.03
CA THR A 363 -8.18 3.11 -5.78
C THR A 363 -9.69 3.15 -5.64
N MET A 364 -10.20 4.28 -5.18
CA MET A 364 -11.62 4.54 -5.05
C MET A 364 -11.97 5.73 -5.94
N GLY A 365 -13.00 5.59 -6.78
CA GLY A 365 -13.44 6.65 -7.70
C GLY A 365 -14.68 7.38 -7.21
N GLY A 366 -14.99 8.51 -7.86
CA GLY A 366 -16.18 9.31 -7.58
C GLY A 366 -15.99 10.34 -6.47
N TYR A 367 -14.76 10.84 -6.31
CA TYR A 367 -14.43 11.95 -5.42
C TYR A 367 -14.47 13.31 -6.13
N ASP A 368 -14.85 13.32 -7.41
CA ASP A 368 -15.26 14.53 -8.12
C ASP A 368 -16.59 15.01 -7.52
N TYR A 369 -16.49 16.01 -6.64
CA TYR A 369 -17.64 16.50 -5.89
C TYR A 369 -18.42 17.62 -6.58
N HIS A 370 -18.25 17.83 -7.90
CA HIS A 370 -19.04 18.80 -8.67
C HIS A 370 -20.50 18.37 -8.90
N THR A 371 -21.13 17.88 -7.85
CA THR A 371 -22.51 17.37 -7.80
C THR A 371 -23.52 18.47 -7.45
N GLY A 372 -23.04 19.63 -6.97
CA GLY A 372 -23.89 20.75 -6.56
C GLY A 372 -24.46 20.60 -5.15
N ASP A 373 -24.07 19.55 -4.42
CA ASP A 373 -24.46 19.32 -3.02
C ASP A 373 -23.25 18.87 -2.19
N ARG A 374 -23.36 18.98 -0.86
CA ARG A 374 -22.31 18.53 0.08
C ARG A 374 -22.51 17.07 0.48
N SER A 375 -23.77 16.63 0.49
CA SER A 375 -24.21 15.31 0.95
C SER A 375 -23.53 14.15 0.22
N THR A 376 -23.32 14.27 -1.09
CA THR A 376 -22.72 13.23 -1.92
C THR A 376 -21.24 13.07 -1.56
N GLY A 377 -20.53 14.18 -1.34
CA GLY A 377 -19.14 14.15 -0.92
C GLY A 377 -18.98 13.55 0.48
N GLU A 378 -19.84 13.92 1.44
CA GLU A 378 -19.82 13.33 2.78
C GLU A 378 -20.09 11.81 2.74
N ALA A 379 -21.03 11.34 1.91
CA ALA A 379 -21.29 9.91 1.75
C ALA A 379 -20.09 9.15 1.16
N ARG A 380 -19.33 9.77 0.24
CA ARG A 380 -18.08 9.20 -0.31
C ARG A 380 -16.98 9.15 0.73
N ASP A 381 -16.81 10.23 1.49
CA ASP A 381 -15.85 10.34 2.59
C ASP A 381 -16.13 9.30 3.68
N GLU A 382 -17.40 9.11 4.04
CA GLU A 382 -17.80 8.04 4.97
C GLU A 382 -17.48 6.65 4.41
N ASN A 383 -17.63 6.42 3.11
CA ASN A 383 -17.32 5.14 2.48
C ASN A 383 -15.81 4.83 2.48
N VAL A 384 -14.92 5.78 2.17
CA VAL A 384 -13.47 5.58 2.35
C VAL A 384 -13.11 5.43 3.82
N GLY A 385 -13.77 6.18 4.70
CA GLY A 385 -13.62 6.03 6.15
C GLY A 385 -13.89 4.60 6.61
N ASN A 386 -14.97 3.98 6.14
CA ASN A 386 -15.27 2.57 6.40
C ASN A 386 -14.13 1.64 5.93
N CYS A 387 -13.58 1.87 4.75
CA CYS A 387 -12.47 1.07 4.24
C CYS A 387 -11.18 1.25 5.06
N ILE A 388 -10.82 2.48 5.43
CA ILE A 388 -9.66 2.76 6.30
C ILE A 388 -9.84 2.12 7.67
N GLY A 389 -11.01 2.29 8.28
CA GLY A 389 -11.34 1.67 9.57
C GLY A 389 -11.28 0.14 9.52
N ALA A 390 -11.69 -0.47 8.41
CA ALA A 390 -11.59 -1.91 8.21
C ALA A 390 -10.14 -2.40 8.15
N VAL A 391 -9.25 -1.68 7.46
CA VAL A 391 -7.81 -2.01 7.43
C VAL A 391 -7.21 -1.93 8.84
N LEU A 392 -7.51 -0.87 9.59
CA LEU A 392 -7.01 -0.69 10.96
C LEU A 392 -7.54 -1.77 11.91
N GLU A 393 -8.81 -2.12 11.81
CA GLU A 393 -9.41 -3.17 12.64
C GLU A 393 -8.86 -4.56 12.30
N TYR A 394 -8.63 -4.85 11.01
CA TYR A 394 -8.03 -6.12 10.61
C TYR A 394 -6.58 -6.24 11.09
N ALA A 395 -5.81 -5.17 10.98
CA ALA A 395 -4.46 -5.10 11.54
C ALA A 395 -4.46 -5.35 13.06
N ALA A 396 -5.45 -4.80 13.77
CA ALA A 396 -5.61 -5.03 15.21
C ALA A 396 -5.95 -6.48 15.57
N ARG A 397 -6.82 -7.13 14.79
CA ARG A 397 -7.16 -8.56 14.97
C ARG A 397 -5.95 -9.47 14.73
N LEU A 398 -5.08 -9.11 13.78
CA LEU A 398 -3.84 -9.83 13.51
C LEU A 398 -2.72 -9.52 14.50
N GLY A 399 -2.81 -8.42 15.25
CA GLY A 399 -1.73 -7.94 16.10
C GLY A 399 -0.51 -7.46 15.29
N THR A 400 -0.74 -6.88 14.11
CA THR A 400 0.31 -6.42 13.19
C THR A 400 0.25 -4.90 13.04
N PRO A 401 1.38 -4.16 13.08
CA PRO A 401 1.37 -2.73 12.78
C PRO A 401 1.01 -2.47 11.30
N VAL A 402 0.51 -1.28 10.98
CA VAL A 402 0.26 -0.87 9.58
C VAL A 402 0.44 0.63 9.42
N MET A 403 1.01 1.03 8.29
CA MET A 403 1.00 2.42 7.83
C MET A 403 0.04 2.56 6.65
N ILE A 404 -0.94 3.45 6.79
CA ILE A 404 -1.93 3.78 5.77
C ILE A 404 -1.64 5.18 5.25
N TYR A 405 -1.48 5.34 3.95
CA TYR A 405 -1.31 6.63 3.30
C TYR A 405 -2.56 6.95 2.46
N VAL A 406 -3.14 8.13 2.65
CA VAL A 406 -4.36 8.57 1.96
C VAL A 406 -4.04 9.82 1.16
N PHE A 407 -4.30 9.76 -0.14
CA PHE A 407 -4.06 10.85 -1.07
C PHE A 407 -5.13 10.90 -2.16
N SER A 408 -5.15 12.01 -2.88
CA SER A 408 -6.06 12.24 -3.99
C SER A 408 -5.34 12.96 -5.12
N ASP A 409 -5.83 12.78 -6.34
CA ASP A 409 -5.35 13.44 -7.56
C ASP A 409 -5.94 14.86 -7.73
N GLY A 410 -5.96 15.62 -6.64
CA GLY A 410 -6.52 16.97 -6.60
C GLY A 410 -7.07 17.31 -5.23
N SER A 411 -7.66 18.50 -5.12
CA SER A 411 -8.39 18.93 -3.93
C SER A 411 -9.42 19.98 -4.31
N VAL A 412 -10.40 20.21 -3.43
CA VAL A 412 -11.55 21.08 -3.68
C VAL A 412 -11.63 22.26 -2.71
N PHE A 413 -12.29 23.32 -3.15
CA PHE A 413 -12.65 24.45 -2.29
C PHE A 413 -14.14 24.75 -2.29
N SER A 414 -14.60 25.41 -1.23
CA SER A 414 -15.95 25.96 -1.12
C SER A 414 -15.93 27.48 -1.23
N ASN A 415 -16.99 28.05 -1.81
CA ASN A 415 -17.22 29.49 -1.82
C ASN A 415 -18.06 29.99 -0.61
N GLY A 416 -18.38 29.10 0.33
CA GLY A 416 -19.15 29.40 1.53
C GLY A 416 -20.67 29.21 1.42
N MET A 417 -21.19 28.76 0.27
CA MET A 417 -22.58 28.31 0.16
C MET A 417 -22.78 27.02 0.97
N THR A 418 -23.73 26.98 1.90
CA THR A 418 -23.97 25.80 2.74
C THR A 418 -25.03 24.86 2.17
N ASP A 419 -24.91 23.58 2.50
CA ASP A 419 -25.94 22.57 2.30
C ASP A 419 -26.58 22.23 3.66
N ASP A 420 -27.72 22.87 3.92
CA ASP A 420 -28.46 22.73 5.18
C ASP A 420 -29.29 21.44 5.27
N SER A 421 -29.19 20.56 4.27
CA SER A 421 -29.79 19.23 4.38
C SER A 421 -29.14 18.44 5.52
N VAL A 422 -29.88 17.48 6.07
CA VAL A 422 -29.36 16.60 7.16
C VAL A 422 -28.08 15.88 6.72
N ALA A 423 -27.96 15.52 5.44
CA ALA A 423 -26.81 14.82 4.89
C ALA A 423 -25.64 15.76 4.55
N GLY A 424 -25.92 17.03 4.20
CA GLY A 424 -24.90 18.07 4.02
C GLY A 424 -24.37 18.66 5.33
N GLY A 425 -25.15 18.54 6.41
CA GLY A 425 -24.72 18.89 7.76
C GLY A 425 -24.47 20.38 7.98
N GLY A 426 -25.03 21.27 7.14
CA GLY A 426 -24.79 22.71 7.19
C GLY A 426 -23.40 23.14 6.70
N LYS A 427 -22.62 22.22 6.12
CA LYS A 427 -21.26 22.51 5.64
C LYS A 427 -21.27 23.16 4.27
N GLY A 428 -20.14 23.78 3.91
CA GLY A 428 -19.95 24.40 2.60
C GLY A 428 -19.96 23.38 1.46
N VAL A 429 -20.70 23.67 0.39
CA VAL A 429 -20.73 22.92 -0.87
C VAL A 429 -19.41 23.12 -1.61
N TRP A 430 -18.93 22.07 -2.27
CA TRP A 430 -17.74 22.12 -3.11
C TRP A 430 -18.07 22.79 -4.45
N THR A 431 -17.33 23.84 -4.77
CA THR A 431 -17.64 24.71 -5.93
C THR A 431 -16.61 24.69 -7.03
N GLY A 432 -15.46 24.05 -6.79
CA GLY A 432 -14.40 23.93 -7.76
C GLY A 432 -13.17 23.25 -7.17
N ASP A 433 -12.22 22.94 -8.03
CA ASP A 433 -10.92 22.40 -7.63
C ASP A 433 -9.96 23.51 -7.22
N ASP A 434 -9.12 23.21 -6.23
CA ASP A 434 -8.07 24.09 -5.78
C ASP A 434 -6.90 23.31 -5.17
N GLN A 435 -5.80 23.26 -5.91
CA GLN A 435 -4.53 22.63 -5.53
C GLN A 435 -3.96 23.14 -4.19
N GLN A 436 -4.34 24.34 -3.77
CA GLN A 436 -3.84 24.97 -2.53
C GLN A 436 -4.50 24.41 -1.27
N THR A 437 -5.50 23.54 -1.40
CA THR A 437 -6.18 22.91 -0.25
C THR A 437 -5.79 21.44 -0.05
N ALA A 438 -4.86 20.93 -0.87
CA ALA A 438 -4.38 19.56 -0.78
C ALA A 438 -3.60 19.30 0.52
N SER A 439 -3.97 18.21 1.19
CA SER A 439 -3.37 17.79 2.47
C SER A 439 -3.47 16.28 2.65
N PRO A 440 -2.73 15.50 1.85
CA PRO A 440 -2.63 14.06 2.08
C PRO A 440 -2.12 13.79 3.50
N PHE A 441 -2.50 12.65 4.04
CA PHE A 441 -2.15 12.29 5.41
C PHE A 441 -1.84 10.79 5.49
N PHE A 442 -1.19 10.40 6.57
CA PHE A 442 -0.99 9.00 6.88
C PHE A 442 -1.37 8.70 8.32
N LEU A 443 -1.86 7.48 8.52
CA LEU A 443 -2.18 6.91 9.81
C LEU A 443 -1.25 5.72 10.08
N VAL A 444 -0.85 5.55 11.32
CA VAL A 444 -0.04 4.44 11.78
C VAL A 444 -0.77 3.78 12.94
N TYR A 445 -1.01 2.48 12.81
CA TYR A 445 -1.46 1.62 13.89
C TYR A 445 -0.29 0.79 14.40
N ASN A 446 -0.15 0.69 15.71
CA ASN A 446 0.81 -0.20 16.34
C ASN A 446 0.15 -0.96 17.50
N PRO A 447 0.17 -2.31 17.51
CA PRO A 447 -0.53 -3.10 18.52
C PRO A 447 0.09 -2.99 19.93
N GLY A 448 1.36 -2.63 20.05
CA GLY A 448 2.04 -2.55 21.34
C GLY A 448 1.72 -1.27 22.12
N TYR A 449 1.70 -0.13 21.44
CA TYR A 449 1.43 1.20 22.01
C TYR A 449 1.09 2.18 20.89
N ARG A 450 0.41 3.29 21.21
CA ARG A 450 0.15 4.37 20.26
C ARG A 450 1.47 4.91 19.68
N PRO A 451 1.64 5.00 18.35
CA PRO A 451 2.83 5.63 17.76
C PRO A 451 3.05 7.04 18.32
N VAL A 452 4.26 7.30 18.80
CA VAL A 452 4.60 8.53 19.53
C VAL A 452 5.28 9.51 18.59
N LEU A 453 4.77 10.75 18.54
CA LEU A 453 5.38 11.82 17.75
C LEU A 453 6.80 12.14 18.26
N LEU A 454 7.69 12.59 17.37
CA LEU A 454 9.00 13.10 17.78
C LEU A 454 8.83 14.25 18.79
N GLY A 455 9.71 14.29 19.80
CA GLY A 455 9.59 15.20 20.95
C GLY A 455 8.54 14.77 22.00
N GLY A 456 7.91 13.61 21.81
CA GLY A 456 6.94 13.01 22.74
C GLY A 456 7.52 11.94 23.68
N THR A 457 6.70 11.51 24.63
CA THR A 457 6.96 10.37 25.53
C THR A 457 5.89 9.29 25.33
N ASN A 458 6.10 8.12 25.90
CA ASN A 458 5.18 6.96 25.85
C ASN A 458 3.72 7.19 26.10
N ASN A 459 3.45 8.12 27.00
CA ASN A 459 2.10 8.44 27.38
C ASN A 459 1.72 9.69 26.62
N ASP A 460 1.63 9.58 25.30
CA ASP A 460 1.31 10.73 24.46
C ASP A 460 -0.01 11.33 24.99
N PRO A 461 0.02 12.54 25.59
CA PRO A 461 -1.14 13.02 26.32
C PRO A 461 -2.27 13.33 25.33
N ALA A 462 -3.52 13.41 25.82
CA ALA A 462 -4.63 13.92 25.01
C ALA A 462 -4.35 15.33 24.41
N VAL A 463 -3.36 16.02 24.97
CA VAL A 463 -2.80 17.28 24.47
C VAL A 463 -1.29 17.10 24.28
N ILE A 464 -0.84 17.18 23.04
CA ILE A 464 0.56 17.08 22.66
C ILE A 464 1.27 18.45 22.82
N ASN A 465 2.59 18.45 22.98
CA ASN A 465 3.37 19.69 23.11
C ASN A 465 3.63 20.39 21.75
N ALA A 466 4.15 21.62 21.78
CA ALA A 466 4.38 22.42 20.57
C ALA A 466 5.39 21.80 19.58
N GLU A 467 6.30 20.95 20.04
CA GLU A 467 7.22 20.21 19.16
C GLU A 467 6.48 19.08 18.44
N GLN A 468 5.76 18.26 19.20
CA GLN A 468 4.93 17.18 18.65
C GLN A 468 3.90 17.71 17.63
N MET A 469 3.29 18.88 17.87
CA MET A 469 2.36 19.50 16.91
C MET A 469 3.01 19.78 15.55
N ARG A 470 4.31 20.10 15.50
CA ARG A 470 5.06 20.30 14.25
C ARG A 470 5.44 19.00 13.56
N HIS A 471 5.47 17.89 14.29
CA HIS A 471 5.70 16.55 13.73
C HIS A 471 4.38 15.87 13.32
N GLN A 472 3.25 16.31 13.88
CA GLN A 472 1.91 15.91 13.46
C GLN A 472 1.48 16.58 12.14
N GLN A 473 2.06 17.72 11.80
CA GLN A 473 1.83 18.41 10.53
C GLN A 473 3.15 18.74 9.83
N LEU A 474 3.48 18.01 8.78
CA LEU A 474 4.76 18.12 8.07
C LEU A 474 4.68 19.18 6.95
N GLY A 475 4.72 20.44 7.36
CA GLY A 475 4.43 21.60 6.50
C GLY A 475 3.41 22.51 7.19
N TYR A 476 2.89 23.51 6.49
CA TYR A 476 1.79 24.31 7.04
C TYR A 476 0.95 25.01 5.98
N MET A 477 -0.27 25.37 6.37
CA MET A 477 -1.14 26.25 5.62
C MET A 477 -0.90 27.72 6.01
N ARG A 478 -1.10 28.64 5.08
CA ARG A 478 -1.28 30.06 5.38
C ARG A 478 -2.61 30.27 6.10
N ALA A 479 -2.76 31.38 6.80
CA ALA A 479 -4.00 31.73 7.49
C ALA A 479 -5.23 31.82 6.54
N SER A 480 -5.01 31.98 5.23
CA SER A 480 -6.02 31.94 4.16
C SER A 480 -6.52 30.53 3.80
N GLY A 481 -5.93 29.48 4.37
CA GLY A 481 -6.24 28.08 4.03
C GLY A 481 -5.48 27.53 2.82
N ASP A 482 -4.53 28.29 2.27
CA ASP A 482 -3.65 27.87 1.17
C ASP A 482 -2.39 27.16 1.70
N VAL A 483 -1.90 26.14 1.01
CA VAL A 483 -0.59 25.54 1.29
C VAL A 483 0.51 26.62 1.22
N GLU A 484 1.34 26.72 2.27
CA GLU A 484 2.58 27.47 2.18
C GLU A 484 3.62 26.63 1.45
N THR A 485 3.89 26.96 0.19
CA THR A 485 4.77 26.20 -0.70
C THR A 485 6.23 26.17 -0.25
N ALA A 486 6.67 27.14 0.56
CA ALA A 486 8.00 27.17 1.17
C ALA A 486 8.06 26.46 2.54
N SER A 487 6.98 25.85 3.01
CA SER A 487 6.90 25.24 4.34
C SER A 487 7.72 23.95 4.46
N SER A 488 7.76 23.15 3.40
CA SER A 488 8.51 21.91 3.29
C SER A 488 8.92 21.65 1.82
N PRO A 489 9.91 20.78 1.56
CA PRO A 489 10.28 20.40 0.19
C PRO A 489 9.11 19.76 -0.57
N ALA A 490 8.21 19.07 0.12
CA ALA A 490 7.00 18.48 -0.45
C ALA A 490 5.91 19.50 -0.81
N GLY A 491 5.93 20.70 -0.22
CA GLY A 491 4.85 21.70 -0.32
C GLY A 491 4.47 22.12 -1.74
N ASN A 492 5.42 22.03 -2.69
CA ASN A 492 5.20 22.38 -4.10
C ASN A 492 5.78 21.35 -5.09
N ASN A 493 6.08 20.14 -4.62
CA ASN A 493 6.63 19.08 -5.47
C ASN A 493 6.14 17.71 -5.03
N VAL A 494 5.26 17.12 -5.83
CA VAL A 494 4.64 15.81 -5.56
C VAL A 494 5.65 14.67 -5.51
N ASN A 495 6.77 14.73 -6.25
CA ASN A 495 7.82 13.72 -6.11
C ASN A 495 8.46 13.76 -4.71
N LEU A 496 8.71 14.97 -4.19
CA LEU A 496 9.28 15.14 -2.85
C LEU A 496 8.26 14.80 -1.75
N LEU A 497 6.96 14.90 -2.02
CA LEU A 497 5.94 14.35 -1.14
C LEU A 497 6.05 12.83 -1.03
N THR A 498 6.23 12.13 -2.15
CA THR A 498 6.44 10.68 -2.18
C THR A 498 7.72 10.27 -1.44
N GLU A 499 8.81 11.02 -1.61
CA GLU A 499 10.04 10.85 -0.82
C GLU A 499 9.78 11.06 0.68
N LEU A 500 9.03 12.08 1.07
CA LEU A 500 8.72 12.40 2.48
C LEU A 500 7.88 11.30 3.14
N VAL A 501 6.89 10.73 2.44
CA VAL A 501 6.11 9.58 2.95
C VAL A 501 7.02 8.37 3.14
N THR A 502 7.92 8.11 2.20
CA THR A 502 8.90 7.01 2.28
C THR A 502 9.90 7.22 3.43
N LEU A 503 10.35 8.46 3.64
CA LEU A 503 11.19 8.81 4.79
C LEU A 503 10.50 8.45 6.11
N ASN A 504 9.21 8.77 6.24
CA ASN A 504 8.43 8.45 7.43
C ASN A 504 8.23 6.95 7.59
N TYR A 505 8.06 6.21 6.50
CA TYR A 505 8.06 4.74 6.53
C TYR A 505 9.38 4.17 7.05
N MET A 506 10.53 4.65 6.56
CA MET A 506 11.85 4.23 7.07
C MET A 506 12.09 4.67 8.52
N ALA A 507 11.58 5.84 8.93
CA ALA A 507 11.67 6.33 10.30
C ALA A 507 10.95 5.42 11.29
N LEU A 508 9.79 4.86 10.93
CA LEU A 508 9.08 3.87 11.78
C LEU A 508 9.93 2.62 12.08
N HIS A 509 10.88 2.28 11.20
CA HIS A 509 11.80 1.15 11.36
C HIS A 509 13.15 1.56 12.00
N GLY A 510 13.34 2.83 12.37
CA GLY A 510 14.63 3.34 12.84
C GLY A 510 15.69 3.49 11.74
N GLU A 511 15.28 3.47 10.47
CA GLU A 511 16.17 3.46 9.30
C GLU A 511 16.28 4.83 8.61
N GLN A 512 15.74 5.89 9.20
CA GLN A 512 15.73 7.24 8.63
C GLN A 512 17.13 7.72 8.18
N ALA A 513 18.18 7.38 8.93
CA ALA A 513 19.56 7.75 8.62
C ALA A 513 20.10 7.08 7.34
N LEU A 514 19.48 5.96 6.90
CA LEU A 514 19.85 5.24 5.68
C LEU A 514 19.20 5.83 4.43
N PHE A 515 18.23 6.74 4.56
CA PHE A 515 17.43 7.25 3.45
C PHE A 515 18.28 7.75 2.27
N GLY A 516 19.34 8.52 2.56
CA GLY A 516 20.25 9.06 1.55
C GLY A 516 21.43 8.17 1.15
N ALA A 517 21.49 6.92 1.62
CA ALA A 517 22.55 5.98 1.24
C ALA A 517 22.41 5.49 -0.21
N GLU A 518 23.50 4.95 -0.77
CA GLU A 518 23.57 4.48 -2.17
C GLU A 518 22.51 3.42 -2.47
N GLU A 519 22.28 2.53 -1.51
CA GLU A 519 21.39 1.39 -1.62
C GLU A 519 19.90 1.80 -1.59
N TYR A 520 19.59 3.03 -1.15
CA TYR A 520 18.24 3.56 -1.02
C TYR A 520 18.01 4.74 -1.98
N PHE A 521 17.94 5.97 -1.47
CA PHE A 521 17.51 7.14 -2.22
C PHE A 521 18.60 8.20 -2.31
N LYS A 522 19.80 7.78 -2.72
CA LYS A 522 20.88 8.73 -3.01
C LYS A 522 20.43 9.79 -4.01
N GLY A 523 20.66 11.06 -3.66
CA GLY A 523 20.25 12.20 -4.48
C GLY A 523 18.81 12.68 -4.25
N HIS A 524 18.14 12.21 -3.18
CA HIS A 524 16.84 12.72 -2.77
C HIS A 524 16.82 14.25 -2.58
N GLY A 525 15.63 14.85 -2.77
CA GLY A 525 15.45 16.31 -2.71
C GLY A 525 15.02 16.85 -1.33
N LEU A 526 14.87 15.98 -0.32
CA LEU A 526 14.40 16.39 1.02
C LEU A 526 15.37 17.26 1.83
N GLY A 527 16.63 17.42 1.41
CA GLY A 527 17.62 18.28 2.06
C GLY A 527 18.63 17.51 2.94
N SER A 528 19.19 18.19 3.96
CA SER A 528 20.21 17.62 4.85
C SER A 528 19.62 16.64 5.88
N SER A 529 20.47 15.92 6.60
CA SER A 529 20.04 15.04 7.71
C SER A 529 19.20 15.76 8.76
N VAL A 530 19.55 17.01 9.10
CA VAL A 530 18.76 17.87 10.00
C VAL A 530 17.36 18.14 9.44
N MET A 531 17.24 18.28 8.12
CA MET A 531 15.94 18.44 7.48
C MET A 531 15.14 17.14 7.49
N LEU A 532 15.79 15.99 7.32
CA LEU A 532 15.15 14.68 7.47
C LEU A 532 14.56 14.52 8.87
N ASP A 533 15.31 14.85 9.93
CA ASP A 533 14.82 14.76 11.32
C ASP A 533 13.59 15.64 11.54
N ARG A 534 13.57 16.82 10.91
CA ARG A 534 12.43 17.74 10.97
C ARG A 534 11.20 17.22 10.18
N LEU A 535 11.41 16.41 9.15
CA LEU A 535 10.36 15.87 8.28
C LEU A 535 9.87 14.49 8.72
N SER A 536 10.46 13.90 9.76
CA SER A 536 9.99 12.67 10.38
C SER A 536 8.92 12.97 11.42
N ALA A 537 7.80 12.27 11.40
CA ALA A 537 6.68 12.48 12.31
C ALA A 537 6.84 11.70 13.61
N PHE A 538 7.22 10.42 13.50
CA PHE A 538 7.15 9.46 14.59
C PHE A 538 8.52 8.98 15.05
N GLN A 539 8.59 8.60 16.31
CA GLN A 539 9.65 7.74 16.82
C GLN A 539 9.53 6.33 16.22
N PRO A 540 10.64 5.57 16.13
CA PRO A 540 10.60 4.20 15.65
C PRO A 540 9.65 3.32 16.49
N ILE A 541 8.88 2.47 15.82
CA ILE A 541 8.02 1.44 16.44
C ILE A 541 8.61 0.04 16.34
N CYS A 542 9.63 -0.13 15.49
CA CYS A 542 10.43 -1.34 15.41
C CYS A 542 11.86 -1.01 14.96
N THR A 543 12.76 -1.99 15.08
CA THR A 543 14.16 -1.88 14.63
C THR A 543 14.37 -2.76 13.41
N GLY A 544 14.30 -2.16 12.22
CA GLY A 544 14.45 -2.87 10.96
C GLY A 544 13.20 -3.66 10.54
N ASP A 545 12.62 -4.49 11.40
CA ASP A 545 11.45 -5.32 11.08
C ASP A 545 10.50 -5.47 12.29
N ILE A 546 9.27 -5.93 12.03
CA ILE A 546 8.18 -6.03 13.01
C ILE A 546 8.42 -7.09 14.09
N ASP A 547 9.34 -8.05 13.86
CA ASP A 547 9.70 -9.07 14.86
C ASP A 547 10.64 -8.49 15.93
N HIS A 548 11.17 -7.28 15.70
CA HIS A 548 11.97 -6.51 16.65
C HIS A 548 11.25 -5.19 17.05
N PRO A 549 10.10 -5.26 17.74
CA PRO A 549 9.38 -4.07 18.18
C PRO A 549 10.22 -3.27 19.18
N THR A 550 10.19 -1.94 19.07
CA THR A 550 10.82 -1.08 20.07
C THR A 550 9.93 -1.02 21.31
N PRO A 551 10.51 -0.98 22.52
CA PRO A 551 9.73 -0.66 23.70
C PRO A 551 9.21 0.77 23.55
N PRO A 552 8.10 1.09 24.21
CA PRO A 552 7.60 2.45 24.18
C PRO A 552 8.74 3.38 24.75
N PRO A 553 9.09 4.54 24.13
CA PRO A 553 9.98 5.60 24.67
C PRO A 553 9.67 6.16 26.09
N ALA A 554 10.53 5.81 27.05
CA ALA A 554 10.42 6.09 28.51
C ALA A 554 9.79 7.42 28.93
#